data_AF-A0A349EV98-F1
#
_entry.id   AF-A0A349EV98-F1
#
_cell.length_a   1.000
_cell.length_b   1.000
_cell.length_c   1.000
_cell.angle_alpha   90.00
_cell.angle_beta   90.00
_cell.angle_gamma   90.00
#
_symmetry.space_group_name_H-M   'P 1'
#
loop_
_entity.id
_entity.type
_entity.pdbx_description
1 polymer ?
#
loop_
_entity_poly.entity_id
_entity_poly.type
_entity_poly.pdbx_seq_one_letter_code
_entity_poly.pdbx_strand_id
1 'polypeptide(L)'
;MNKIKKAYEAANLNYKKELLILLFELLLCFLLAIVIYFWKGISFFLIIPALLVLCSLFYSYMKIDKKKRVNEENNIDEFVRLFTFFGIFIEDGFNVYQSLKEIILFANGQVKKYLETLLKSIEEDKTIKPFIDFSSNFKLAKIKEVMIAIYQMVDEGEGGVYINQFQHIFQKLRDEEFENEKTRKLERLSNLSFLPLLGSGVTMIMLSLSIVEIMGGLMNGL
;
A
#
# COMPACT_ATOMS: atom_id res chain seq x y z
N MET A 1 9.79 1.38 -22.23
CA MET A 1 9.99 0.20 -21.37
C MET A 1 10.63 0.49 -20.00
N ASN A 2 11.73 1.26 -19.91
CA ASN A 2 12.43 1.49 -18.63
C ASN A 2 11.58 2.16 -17.52
N LYS A 3 10.62 3.02 -17.87
CA LYS A 3 9.74 3.68 -16.87
C LYS A 3 8.78 2.69 -16.19
N ILE A 4 8.21 1.76 -16.95
CA ILE A 4 7.27 0.76 -16.42
C ILE A 4 8.03 -0.22 -15.52
N LYS A 5 9.17 -0.73 -15.98
CA LYS A 5 10.03 -1.59 -15.16
C LYS A 5 10.40 -0.93 -13.82
N LYS A 6 10.83 0.33 -13.85
CA LYS A 6 11.13 1.12 -12.64
C LYS A 6 9.92 1.30 -11.72
N ALA A 7 8.71 1.50 -12.27
CA ALA A 7 7.49 1.62 -11.47
C ALA A 7 7.14 0.31 -10.74
N TYR A 8 7.27 -0.84 -11.43
CA TYR A 8 7.05 -2.16 -10.81
C TYR A 8 8.12 -2.49 -9.76
N GLU A 9 9.39 -2.19 -10.03
CA GLU A 9 10.49 -2.37 -9.07
C GLU A 9 10.31 -1.48 -7.84
N ALA A 10 9.88 -0.22 -8.01
CA ALA A 10 9.58 0.69 -6.90
C ALA A 10 8.40 0.19 -6.03
N ALA A 11 7.45 -0.54 -6.62
CA ALA A 11 6.34 -1.18 -5.91
C ALA A 11 6.70 -2.57 -5.35
N ASN A 12 7.98 -2.96 -5.40
CA ASN A 12 8.47 -4.27 -4.94
C ASN A 12 7.77 -5.45 -5.65
N LEU A 13 7.39 -5.25 -6.92
CA LEU A 13 6.75 -6.25 -7.77
C LEU A 13 7.76 -6.85 -8.75
N ASN A 14 7.64 -8.16 -8.99
CA ASN A 14 8.45 -8.81 -10.01
C ASN A 14 7.86 -8.52 -11.40
N TYR A 15 8.48 -7.57 -12.11
CA TYR A 15 8.07 -7.15 -13.45
C TYR A 15 7.84 -8.31 -14.42
N LYS A 16 8.70 -9.35 -14.40
CA LYS A 16 8.57 -10.50 -15.32
C LYS A 16 7.31 -11.31 -15.04
N LYS A 17 6.97 -11.52 -13.76
CA LYS A 17 5.76 -12.25 -13.37
C LYS A 17 4.50 -11.46 -13.74
N GLU A 18 4.48 -10.17 -13.46
CA GLU A 18 3.32 -9.30 -13.76
C GLU A 18 3.09 -9.15 -15.27
N LEU A 19 4.17 -9.08 -16.07
CA LEU A 19 4.06 -9.07 -17.53
C LEU A 19 3.52 -10.40 -18.08
N LEU A 20 3.88 -11.54 -17.46
CA LEU A 20 3.35 -12.85 -17.82
C LEU A 20 1.86 -12.94 -17.50
N ILE A 21 1.42 -12.43 -16.33
CA ILE A 21 0.00 -12.35 -15.95
C ILE A 21 -0.78 -11.50 -16.97
N LEU A 22 -0.26 -10.33 -17.34
CA LEU A 22 -0.90 -9.47 -18.35
C LEU A 22 -0.99 -10.15 -19.72
N LEU A 23 0.05 -10.85 -20.15
CA LEU A 23 0.03 -11.64 -21.39
C LEU A 23 -1.02 -12.74 -21.35
N PHE A 24 -1.13 -13.43 -20.21
CA PHE A 24 -2.13 -14.47 -20.01
C PHE A 24 -3.56 -13.91 -20.02
N GLU A 25 -3.81 -12.78 -19.36
CA GLU A 25 -5.10 -12.08 -19.40
C GLU A 25 -5.46 -11.66 -20.83
N LEU A 26 -4.50 -11.14 -21.60
CA LEU A 26 -4.72 -10.73 -22.98
C LEU A 26 -5.02 -11.94 -23.89
N LEU A 27 -4.34 -13.06 -23.68
CA LEU A 27 -4.62 -14.31 -24.39
C LEU A 27 -6.02 -14.84 -24.06
N LEU A 28 -6.43 -14.78 -22.79
CA LEU A 28 -7.79 -15.17 -22.36
C LEU A 28 -8.86 -14.27 -23.02
N CYS A 29 -8.62 -12.96 -23.07
CA CYS A 29 -9.51 -12.01 -23.73
C CYS A 29 -9.65 -12.31 -25.23
N PHE A 30 -8.54 -12.67 -25.88
CA PHE A 30 -8.54 -13.06 -27.29
C PHE A 30 -9.34 -14.35 -27.52
N LEU A 31 -9.20 -15.33 -26.65
CA LEU A 31 -9.96 -16.58 -26.70
C LEU A 31 -11.48 -16.33 -26.54
N LEU A 32 -11.86 -15.48 -25.59
CA LEU A 32 -13.24 -15.02 -25.41
C LEU A 32 -13.78 -14.29 -26.64
N ALA A 33 -12.96 -13.45 -27.28
CA ALA A 33 -13.33 -12.74 -28.51
C ALA A 33 -13.71 -13.72 -29.63
N ILE A 34 -12.91 -14.79 -29.81
CA ILE A 34 -13.16 -15.83 -30.81
C ILE A 34 -14.47 -16.55 -30.51
N VAL A 35 -14.73 -16.92 -29.25
CA VAL A 35 -15.97 -17.59 -28.85
C VAL A 35 -17.19 -16.69 -29.14
N ILE A 36 -17.11 -15.41 -28.80
CA ILE A 36 -18.19 -14.44 -29.06
C ILE A 36 -18.42 -14.24 -30.56
N TYR A 37 -17.35 -14.19 -31.35
CA TYR A 37 -17.43 -14.08 -32.81
C TYR A 37 -18.30 -15.19 -33.41
N PHE A 38 -18.03 -16.44 -33.02
CA PHE A 38 -18.78 -17.60 -33.52
C PHE A 38 -20.25 -17.62 -33.04
N TRP A 39 -20.57 -16.96 -31.92
CA TRP A 39 -21.92 -16.97 -31.33
C TRP A 39 -22.81 -15.78 -31.73
N LYS A 40 -22.24 -14.58 -31.87
CA LYS A 40 -23.00 -13.33 -32.05
C LYS A 40 -22.64 -12.56 -33.33
N GLY A 41 -21.70 -13.08 -34.13
CA GLY A 41 -21.27 -12.45 -35.38
C GLY A 41 -20.39 -11.21 -35.20
N ILE A 42 -20.15 -10.50 -36.31
CA ILE A 42 -19.16 -9.40 -36.41
C ILE A 42 -19.46 -8.20 -35.50
N SER A 43 -20.72 -7.91 -35.21
CA SER A 43 -21.14 -6.66 -34.56
C SER A 43 -20.59 -6.46 -33.14
N PHE A 44 -20.27 -7.54 -32.43
CA PHE A 44 -19.74 -7.48 -31.06
C PHE A 44 -18.26 -7.85 -30.95
N PHE A 45 -17.63 -8.25 -32.06
CA PHE A 45 -16.29 -8.84 -32.08
C PHE A 45 -15.19 -7.87 -31.67
N LEU A 46 -15.31 -6.59 -31.99
CA LEU A 46 -14.25 -5.60 -31.72
C LEU A 46 -14.45 -4.84 -30.40
N ILE A 47 -15.70 -4.64 -29.97
CA ILE A 47 -16.03 -3.79 -28.82
C ILE A 47 -15.68 -4.50 -27.51
N ILE A 48 -16.06 -5.77 -27.37
CA ILE A 48 -15.87 -6.52 -26.11
C ILE A 48 -14.38 -6.73 -25.78
N PRO A 49 -13.51 -7.14 -26.72
CA PRO A 49 -12.09 -7.33 -26.42
C PRO A 49 -11.37 -6.02 -26.14
N ALA A 50 -11.72 -4.94 -26.86
CA ALA A 50 -11.17 -3.61 -26.60
C ALA A 50 -11.50 -3.12 -25.19
N LEU A 51 -12.74 -3.34 -24.73
CA LEU A 51 -13.17 -2.97 -23.39
C LEU A 51 -12.47 -3.80 -22.32
N LEU A 52 -12.29 -5.11 -22.54
CA LEU A 52 -11.54 -5.99 -21.63
C LEU A 52 -10.06 -5.59 -21.49
N VAL A 53 -9.39 -5.25 -22.60
CA VAL A 53 -8.01 -4.77 -22.58
C VAL A 53 -7.90 -3.45 -21.81
N LEU A 54 -8.82 -2.51 -22.02
CA LEU A 54 -8.88 -1.25 -21.27
C LEU A 54 -9.08 -1.51 -19.76
N CYS A 55 -9.99 -2.42 -19.39
CA CYS A 55 -10.20 -2.80 -18.00
C CYS A 55 -8.96 -3.44 -17.36
N SER A 56 -8.25 -4.34 -18.07
CA SER A 56 -7.02 -4.98 -17.57
C SER A 56 -5.89 -3.96 -17.35
N LEU A 57 -5.69 -3.04 -18.30
CA LEU A 57 -4.69 -1.97 -18.16
C LEU A 57 -5.01 -1.05 -16.97
N PHE A 58 -6.29 -0.68 -16.81
CA PHE A 58 -6.74 0.14 -15.70
C PHE A 58 -6.55 -0.58 -14.35
N TYR A 59 -6.90 -1.86 -14.27
CA TYR A 59 -6.70 -2.68 -13.08
C TYR A 59 -5.22 -2.80 -12.70
N SER A 60 -4.36 -3.06 -13.69
CA SER A 60 -2.90 -3.15 -13.50
C SER A 60 -2.32 -1.84 -12.95
N TYR A 61 -2.74 -0.69 -13.49
CA TYR A 61 -2.35 0.62 -12.99
C TYR A 61 -2.77 0.83 -11.53
N MET A 62 -4.05 0.58 -11.21
CA MET A 62 -4.56 0.69 -9.85
C MET A 62 -3.84 -0.24 -8.86
N LYS A 63 -3.47 -1.45 -9.28
CA LYS A 63 -2.77 -2.43 -8.45
C LYS A 63 -1.38 -1.94 -8.03
N ILE A 64 -0.66 -1.26 -8.92
CA ILE A 64 0.67 -0.70 -8.61
C ILE A 64 0.56 0.37 -7.53
N ASP A 65 -0.35 1.33 -7.70
CA ASP A 65 -0.54 2.41 -6.74
C ASP A 65 -1.02 1.89 -5.39
N LYS A 66 -1.95 0.94 -5.40
CA LYS A 66 -2.42 0.28 -4.17
C LYS A 66 -1.27 -0.42 -3.44
N LYS A 67 -0.43 -1.16 -4.16
CA LYS A 67 0.68 -1.89 -3.54
C LYS A 67 1.78 -0.96 -3.04
N LYS A 68 2.05 0.14 -3.75
CA LYS A 68 2.97 1.18 -3.29
C LYS A 68 2.48 1.80 -1.98
N ARG A 69 1.20 2.17 -1.90
CA ARG A 69 0.57 2.67 -0.66
C ARG A 69 0.69 1.67 0.48
N VAL A 70 0.32 0.41 0.25
CA VAL A 70 0.42 -0.64 1.28
C VAL A 70 1.87 -0.84 1.76
N ASN A 71 2.85 -0.77 0.86
CA ASN A 71 4.25 -0.88 1.26
C ASN A 71 4.73 0.33 2.07
N GLU A 72 4.30 1.54 1.72
CA GLU A 72 4.56 2.76 2.50
C GLU A 72 3.93 2.67 3.89
N GLU A 73 2.68 2.21 3.99
CA GLU A 73 1.98 1.96 5.26
C GLU A 73 2.72 0.93 6.11
N ASN A 74 3.08 -0.23 5.54
CA ASN A 74 3.82 -1.27 6.26
C ASN A 74 5.16 -0.75 6.79
N ASN A 75 5.84 0.12 6.04
CA ASN A 75 7.09 0.74 6.51
C ASN A 75 6.85 1.67 7.71
N ILE A 76 5.74 2.41 7.72
CA ILE A 76 5.35 3.27 8.85
C ILE A 76 5.00 2.42 10.07
N ASP A 77 4.20 1.37 9.90
CA ASP A 77 3.83 0.45 10.99
C ASP A 77 5.08 -0.22 11.60
N GLU A 78 6.01 -0.64 10.73
CA GLU A 78 7.31 -1.18 11.13
C GLU A 78 8.14 -0.14 11.89
N PHE A 79 8.18 1.12 11.44
CA PHE A 79 8.82 2.21 12.16
C PHE A 79 8.21 2.39 13.55
N VAL A 80 6.88 2.50 13.68
CA VAL A 80 6.21 2.66 14.98
C VAL A 80 6.51 1.47 15.90
N ARG A 81 6.50 0.24 15.38
CA ARG A 81 6.85 -0.94 16.18
C ARG A 81 8.29 -0.88 16.69
N LEU A 82 9.25 -0.60 15.81
CA LEU A 82 10.67 -0.57 16.16
C LEU A 82 11.00 0.57 17.11
N PHE A 83 10.42 1.75 16.90
CA PHE A 83 10.67 2.89 17.76
C PHE A 83 9.95 2.82 19.12
N THR A 84 8.97 1.91 19.25
CA THR A 84 8.47 1.51 20.58
C THR A 84 9.55 0.76 21.36
N PHE A 85 10.25 -0.20 20.72
CA PHE A 85 11.39 -0.88 21.36
C PHE A 85 12.55 0.07 21.61
N PHE A 86 12.81 1.02 20.71
CA PHE A 86 13.79 2.07 20.92
C PHE A 86 13.50 2.85 22.20
N GLY A 87 12.24 3.29 22.40
CA GLY A 87 11.84 4.00 23.62
C GLY A 87 12.09 3.18 24.89
N ILE A 88 11.79 1.87 24.85
CA ILE A 88 12.07 0.96 25.97
C ILE A 88 13.58 0.88 26.27
N PHE A 89 14.42 0.74 25.25
CA PHE A 89 15.88 0.69 25.46
C PHE A 89 16.43 2.00 26.04
N ILE A 90 15.92 3.15 25.58
CA ILE A 90 16.27 4.45 26.16
C ILE A 90 15.86 4.52 27.64
N GLU A 91 14.66 4.06 27.99
CA GLU A 91 14.19 3.99 29.39
C GLU A 91 15.05 3.05 30.25
N ASP A 92 15.56 1.96 29.66
CA ASP A 92 16.48 1.01 30.29
C ASP A 92 17.93 1.55 30.42
N GLY A 93 18.18 2.79 29.99
CA GLY A 93 19.48 3.46 30.12
C GLY A 93 20.47 3.17 28.99
N PHE A 94 20.00 2.68 27.84
CA PHE A 94 20.83 2.56 26.65
C PHE A 94 20.94 3.94 25.99
N ASN A 95 22.12 4.28 25.48
CA ASN A 95 22.23 5.49 24.66
C ASN A 95 21.56 5.30 23.29
N VAL A 96 21.36 6.41 22.56
CA VAL A 96 20.68 6.39 21.25
C VAL A 96 21.35 5.45 20.26
N TYR A 97 22.68 5.47 20.15
CA TYR A 97 23.39 4.63 19.20
C TYR A 97 23.24 3.14 19.52
N GLN A 98 23.36 2.76 20.79
CA GLN A 98 23.13 1.39 21.26
C GLN A 98 21.70 0.96 21.01
N SER A 99 20.73 1.80 21.35
CA SER A 99 19.30 1.54 21.13
C SER A 99 18.98 1.33 19.65
N LEU A 100 19.53 2.17 18.76
CA LEU A 100 19.39 2.00 17.30
C LEU A 100 20.00 0.67 16.81
N LYS A 101 21.13 0.25 17.40
CA LYS A 101 21.77 -1.02 17.06
C LYS A 101 20.94 -2.22 17.50
N GLU A 102 20.33 -2.18 18.68
CA GLU A 102 19.46 -3.26 19.17
C GLU A 102 18.18 -3.39 18.34
N ILE A 103 17.50 -2.28 18.00
CA ILE A 103 16.25 -2.36 17.23
C ILE A 103 16.45 -2.93 15.81
N ILE A 104 17.63 -2.78 15.22
CA ILE A 104 17.94 -3.34 13.88
C ILE A 104 17.82 -4.86 13.85
N LEU A 105 18.10 -5.53 14.97
CA LEU A 105 17.97 -6.99 15.08
C LEU A 105 16.52 -7.46 14.89
N PHE A 106 15.55 -6.60 15.22
CA PHE A 106 14.12 -6.85 15.09
C PHE A 106 13.51 -6.26 13.80
N ALA A 107 14.30 -5.52 13.03
CA ALA A 107 13.84 -4.84 11.83
C ALA A 107 13.75 -5.78 10.63
N ASN A 108 12.72 -5.59 9.81
CA ASN A 108 12.51 -6.35 8.59
C ASN A 108 12.39 -5.44 7.35
N GLY A 109 12.53 -6.05 6.16
CA GLY A 109 12.21 -5.39 4.89
C GLY A 109 13.08 -4.18 4.56
N GLN A 110 12.46 -3.08 4.12
CA GLN A 110 13.16 -1.86 3.72
C GLN A 110 13.61 -1.02 4.92
N VAL A 111 12.83 -1.02 6.01
CA VAL A 111 13.15 -0.25 7.22
C VAL A 111 14.47 -0.71 7.84
N LYS A 112 14.76 -2.01 7.82
CA LYS A 112 16.07 -2.53 8.21
C LYS A 112 17.22 -1.86 7.45
N LYS A 113 17.11 -1.80 6.11
CA LYS A 113 18.13 -1.17 5.25
C LYS A 113 18.26 0.33 5.55
N TYR A 114 17.14 1.00 5.85
CA TYR A 114 17.17 2.41 6.23
C TYR A 114 17.91 2.60 7.57
N LEU A 115 17.66 1.75 8.56
CA LEU A 115 18.33 1.81 9.86
C LEU A 115 19.81 1.47 9.78
N GLU A 116 20.19 0.45 9.02
CA GLU A 116 21.60 0.12 8.74
C GLU A 116 22.32 1.30 8.07
N THR A 117 21.64 1.96 7.12
CA THR A 117 22.17 3.16 6.46
C THR A 117 22.31 4.31 7.46
N LEU A 118 21.31 4.54 8.31
CA LEU A 118 21.33 5.57 9.35
C LEU A 118 22.51 5.38 10.30
N LEU A 119 22.72 4.17 10.84
CA LEU A 119 23.84 3.89 11.74
C LEU A 119 25.19 4.21 11.08
N LYS A 120 25.38 3.74 9.85
CA LYS A 120 26.61 4.02 9.10
C LYS A 120 26.79 5.53 8.87
N SER A 121 25.72 6.24 8.51
CA SER A 121 25.77 7.67 8.29
C SER A 121 26.03 8.47 9.57
N ILE A 122 25.57 8.02 10.74
CA ILE A 122 25.87 8.65 12.04
C ILE A 122 27.36 8.48 12.42
N GLU A 123 27.98 7.36 12.03
CA GLU A 123 29.41 7.14 12.26
C GLU A 123 30.28 8.09 11.41
N GLU A 124 29.83 8.41 10.20
CA GLU A 124 30.51 9.29 9.26
C GLU A 124 30.21 10.79 9.50
N ASP A 125 28.96 11.12 9.87
CA ASP A 125 28.45 12.48 10.03
C ASP A 125 27.63 12.59 11.32
N LYS A 126 28.13 13.35 12.30
CA LYS A 126 27.44 13.53 13.60
C LYS A 126 26.40 14.65 13.61
N THR A 127 26.14 15.31 12.48
CA THR A 127 25.13 16.37 12.40
C THR A 127 23.71 15.79 12.38
N ILE A 128 22.70 16.65 12.31
CA ILE A 128 21.29 16.26 12.15
C ILE A 128 20.97 15.57 10.80
N LYS A 129 21.87 15.69 9.81
CA LYS A 129 21.59 15.30 8.43
C LYS A 129 21.24 13.81 8.27
N PRO A 130 21.94 12.83 8.87
CA PRO A 130 21.58 11.42 8.77
C PRO A 130 20.15 11.12 9.25
N PHE A 131 19.71 11.79 10.31
CA PHE A 131 18.36 11.64 10.87
C PHE A 131 17.29 12.17 9.92
N ILE A 132 17.56 13.32 9.27
CA ILE A 132 16.69 13.89 8.24
C ILE A 132 16.65 12.98 7.01
N ASP A 133 17.80 12.53 6.53
CA ASP A 133 17.91 11.67 5.35
C ASP A 133 17.19 10.33 5.58
N PHE A 134 17.31 9.74 6.77
CA PHE A 134 16.51 8.59 7.17
C PHE A 134 15.00 8.90 7.11
N SER A 135 14.56 10.00 7.71
CA SER A 135 13.14 10.37 7.74
C SER A 135 12.54 10.61 6.34
N SER A 136 13.37 11.00 5.37
CA SER A 136 12.95 11.25 3.98
C SER A 136 12.48 9.98 3.24
N ASN A 137 12.79 8.79 3.77
CA ASN A 137 12.27 7.52 3.26
C ASN A 137 10.79 7.31 3.59
N PHE A 138 10.22 8.14 4.47
CA PHE A 138 8.84 8.08 4.90
C PHE A 138 8.07 9.32 4.43
N LYS A 139 6.78 9.13 4.12
CA LYS A 139 5.91 10.25 3.71
C LYS A 139 5.41 11.10 4.88
N LEU A 140 5.38 10.53 6.10
CA LEU A 140 4.85 11.22 7.26
C LEU A 140 5.85 12.23 7.82
N ALA A 141 5.48 13.51 7.80
CA ALA A 141 6.29 14.57 8.39
C ALA A 141 6.56 14.36 9.89
N LYS A 142 5.63 13.68 10.59
CA LYS A 142 5.76 13.35 12.01
C LYS A 142 6.95 12.44 12.31
N ILE A 143 7.32 11.54 11.39
CA ILE A 143 8.52 10.71 11.52
C ILE A 143 9.78 11.60 11.52
N LYS A 144 9.80 12.65 10.70
CA LYS A 144 10.89 13.64 10.72
C LYS A 144 10.99 14.33 12.08
N GLU A 145 9.87 14.71 12.69
CA GLU A 145 9.87 15.29 14.05
C GLU A 145 10.44 14.33 15.09
N VAL A 146 10.06 13.04 15.03
CA VAL A 146 10.61 12.00 15.92
C VAL A 146 12.12 11.88 15.73
N MET A 147 12.60 11.85 14.49
CA MET A 147 14.03 11.76 14.20
C MET A 147 14.83 12.99 14.65
N ILE A 148 14.23 14.18 14.58
CA ILE A 148 14.83 15.41 15.13
C ILE A 148 14.93 15.32 16.65
N ALA A 149 13.89 14.82 17.33
CA ALA A 149 13.91 14.64 18.79
C ALA A 149 15.00 13.63 19.21
N ILE A 150 15.18 12.55 18.44
CA ILE A 150 16.26 11.59 18.69
C ILE A 150 17.63 12.23 18.50
N TYR A 151 17.82 13.05 17.46
CA TYR A 151 19.06 13.80 17.29
C TYR A 151 19.34 14.72 18.49
N GLN A 152 18.34 15.41 19.02
CA GLN A 152 18.50 16.25 20.20
C GLN A 152 18.96 15.45 21.43
N MET A 153 18.48 14.21 21.60
CA MET A 153 18.97 13.29 22.64
C MET A 153 20.44 12.89 22.44
N VAL A 154 20.94 12.84 21.19
CA VAL A 154 22.36 12.56 20.91
C VAL A 154 23.23 13.77 21.24
N ASP A 155 22.80 14.97 20.86
CA ASP A 155 23.58 16.20 20.94
C ASP A 155 23.69 16.71 22.39
N GLU A 156 22.58 16.67 23.12
CA GLU A 156 22.46 17.23 24.48
C GLU A 156 22.59 16.16 25.58
N GLY A 157 22.68 14.88 25.19
CA GLY A 157 22.77 13.73 26.09
C GLY A 157 21.44 13.26 26.67
N GLU A 158 21.51 12.31 27.61
CA GLU A 158 20.36 11.65 28.26
C GLU A 158 19.61 12.54 29.27
N GLY A 159 19.58 13.85 29.05
CA GLY A 159 18.77 14.76 29.84
C GLY A 159 17.29 14.36 29.76
N GLY A 160 16.64 14.12 30.91
CA GLY A 160 15.25 13.64 30.96
C GLY A 160 14.24 14.50 30.19
N VAL A 161 14.55 15.78 29.95
CA VAL A 161 13.72 16.68 29.13
C VAL A 161 13.61 16.21 27.68
N TYR A 162 14.72 15.79 27.05
CA TYR A 162 14.73 15.38 25.65
C TYR A 162 14.12 13.98 25.46
N ILE A 163 14.30 13.09 26.44
CA ILE A 163 13.62 11.79 26.48
C ILE A 163 12.11 11.99 26.53
N ASN A 164 11.62 12.87 27.42
CA ASN A 164 10.20 13.19 27.53
C ASN A 164 9.66 13.84 26.24
N GLN A 165 10.46 14.70 25.59
CA GLN A 165 10.08 15.28 24.30
C GLN A 165 9.94 14.22 23.21
N PHE A 166 10.91 13.29 23.11
CA PHE A 166 10.83 12.15 22.22
C PHE A 166 9.57 11.31 22.50
N GLN A 167 9.36 10.89 23.75
CA GLN A 167 8.21 10.08 24.15
C GLN A 167 6.88 10.76 23.77
N HIS A 168 6.75 12.07 24.01
CA HIS A 168 5.55 12.82 23.67
C HIS A 168 5.30 12.89 22.16
N ILE A 169 6.33 13.20 21.36
CA ILE A 169 6.20 13.29 19.89
C ILE A 169 5.91 11.90 19.31
N PHE A 170 6.60 10.88 19.82
CA PHE A 170 6.43 9.51 19.38
C PHE A 170 5.07 8.94 19.76
N GLN A 171 4.58 9.22 20.97
CA GLN A 171 3.23 8.82 21.39
C GLN A 171 2.16 9.43 20.49
N LYS A 172 2.27 10.73 20.14
CA LYS A 172 1.35 11.35 19.19
C LYS A 172 1.36 10.66 17.82
N LEU A 173 2.53 10.34 17.29
CA LEU A 173 2.65 9.58 16.04
C LEU A 173 1.95 8.21 16.14
N ARG A 174 2.22 7.48 17.22
CA ARG A 174 1.64 6.15 17.44
C ARG A 174 0.12 6.20 17.54
N ASP A 175 -0.41 7.17 18.30
CA ASP A 175 -1.85 7.31 18.52
C ASP A 175 -2.57 7.75 17.23
N GLU A 176 -1.96 8.64 16.43
CA GLU A 176 -2.44 9.02 15.10
C GLU A 176 -2.45 7.81 14.14
N GLU A 177 -1.39 7.01 14.10
CA GLU A 177 -1.34 5.82 13.24
C GLU A 177 -2.33 4.74 13.68
N PHE A 178 -2.56 4.60 14.98
CA PHE A 178 -3.58 3.68 15.50
C PHE A 178 -5.01 4.09 15.06
N GLU A 179 -5.35 5.39 15.17
CA GLU A 179 -6.65 5.88 14.68
C GLU A 179 -6.76 5.80 13.15
N ASN A 180 -5.66 6.02 12.41
CA ASN A 180 -5.61 5.81 10.96
C ASN A 180 -5.83 4.33 10.60
N GLU A 181 -5.21 3.39 11.32
CA GLU A 181 -5.43 1.95 11.12
C GLU A 181 -6.88 1.55 11.37
N LYS A 182 -7.45 2.03 12.48
CA LYS A 182 -8.86 1.80 12.84
C LYS A 182 -9.81 2.34 11.78
N THR A 183 -9.60 3.59 11.34
CA THR A 183 -10.42 4.22 10.29
C THR A 183 -10.33 3.42 8.98
N ARG A 184 -9.13 3.01 8.57
CA ARG A 184 -8.94 2.15 7.38
C ARG A 184 -9.66 0.82 7.49
N LYS A 185 -9.65 0.17 8.67
CA LYS A 185 -10.41 -1.08 8.89
C LYS A 185 -11.91 -0.83 8.76
N LEU A 186 -12.43 0.27 9.31
CA LEU A 186 -13.84 0.66 9.19
C LEU A 186 -14.22 0.95 7.73
N GLU A 187 -13.38 1.66 6.97
CA GLU A 187 -13.61 1.93 5.55
C GLU A 187 -13.63 0.64 4.72
N ARG A 188 -12.74 -0.31 5.00
CA ARG A 188 -12.74 -1.63 4.34
C ARG A 188 -14.04 -2.38 4.59
N LEU A 189 -14.57 -2.32 5.82
CA LEU A 189 -15.87 -2.90 6.16
C LEU A 189 -17.02 -2.15 5.48
N SER A 190 -16.97 -0.82 5.44
CA SER A 190 -17.96 0.02 4.75
C SER A 190 -18.07 -0.34 3.27
N ASN A 191 -16.93 -0.54 2.59
CA ASN A 191 -16.90 -0.94 1.18
C ASN A 191 -17.55 -2.30 0.91
N LEU A 192 -17.61 -3.21 1.89
CA LEU A 192 -18.35 -4.48 1.74
C LEU A 192 -19.86 -4.26 1.73
N SER A 193 -20.35 -3.16 2.29
CA SER A 193 -21.77 -2.78 2.27
C SER A 193 -22.27 -2.42 0.87
N PHE A 194 -21.37 -2.18 -0.08
CA PHE A 194 -21.71 -1.97 -1.50
C PHE A 194 -22.07 -3.28 -2.22
N LEU A 195 -21.60 -4.45 -1.74
CA LEU A 195 -21.88 -5.75 -2.37
C LEU A 195 -23.38 -6.09 -2.36
N PRO A 196 -24.13 -5.92 -1.25
CA PRO A 196 -25.58 -6.05 -1.25
C PRO A 196 -26.28 -5.14 -2.26
N LEU A 197 -25.81 -3.90 -2.43
CA LEU A 197 -26.38 -2.95 -3.38
C LEU A 197 -26.19 -3.43 -4.83
N LEU A 198 -24.98 -3.86 -5.18
CA LEU A 198 -24.70 -4.49 -6.48
C LEU A 198 -25.58 -5.73 -6.71
N GLY A 199 -25.70 -6.59 -5.69
CA GLY A 199 -26.56 -7.77 -5.75
C GLY A 199 -28.01 -7.40 -6.06
N SER A 200 -28.54 -6.39 -5.37
CA SER A 200 -29.91 -5.90 -5.62
C SER A 200 -30.10 -5.38 -7.05
N GLY A 201 -29.13 -4.62 -7.58
CA GLY A 201 -29.17 -4.13 -8.96
C GLY A 201 -29.16 -5.25 -10.00
N VAL A 202 -28.30 -6.27 -9.81
CA VAL A 202 -28.26 -7.44 -10.70
C VAL A 202 -29.59 -8.20 -10.65
N THR A 203 -30.16 -8.42 -9.45
CA THR A 203 -31.47 -9.09 -9.33
C THR A 203 -32.59 -8.31 -10.01
N MET A 204 -32.57 -6.98 -9.94
CA MET A 204 -33.55 -6.13 -10.60
C MET A 204 -33.47 -6.23 -12.13
N ILE A 205 -32.24 -6.24 -12.68
CA ILE A 205 -32.02 -6.41 -14.12
C ILE A 205 -32.47 -7.80 -14.58
N MET A 206 -32.14 -8.86 -13.82
CA MET A 206 -32.58 -10.22 -14.13
C MET A 206 -34.10 -10.33 -14.15
N LEU A 207 -34.78 -9.82 -13.13
CA LEU A 207 -36.25 -9.80 -13.09
C LEU A 207 -36.85 -9.04 -14.27
N SER A 208 -36.28 -7.89 -14.62
CA SER A 208 -36.73 -7.09 -15.77
C SER A 208 -36.60 -7.84 -17.09
N LEU A 209 -35.46 -8.53 -17.31
CA LEU A 209 -35.24 -9.34 -18.51
C LEU A 209 -36.19 -10.54 -18.57
N SER A 210 -36.41 -11.22 -17.44
CA SER A 210 -37.37 -12.33 -17.38
C SER A 210 -38.80 -11.89 -17.72
N ILE A 211 -39.22 -10.71 -17.27
CA ILE A 211 -40.55 -10.16 -17.63
C ILE A 211 -40.62 -9.89 -19.14
N VAL A 212 -39.59 -9.28 -19.73
CA VAL A 212 -39.53 -9.00 -21.17
C VAL A 212 -39.55 -10.29 -22.00
N GLU A 213 -38.84 -11.33 -21.55
CA GLU A 213 -38.81 -12.63 -22.22
C GLU A 213 -40.17 -13.34 -22.17
N ILE A 214 -40.84 -13.31 -21.02
CA ILE A 214 -42.21 -13.83 -20.88
C ILE A 214 -43.17 -13.07 -21.81
N MET A 215 -43.10 -11.74 -21.84
CA MET A 215 -43.93 -10.93 -22.72
C MET A 215 -43.65 -11.19 -24.21
N GLY A 216 -42.39 -11.29 -24.61
CA GLY A 216 -41.98 -11.61 -25.98
C GLY A 216 -42.38 -13.03 -26.40
N GLY A 217 -42.29 -14.00 -25.49
CA GLY A 217 -42.76 -15.37 -25.72
C GLY A 217 -44.27 -15.45 -25.91
N LEU A 218 -45.04 -14.67 -25.14
CA LEU A 218 -46.49 -14.55 -25.32
C LEU A 218 -46.86 -13.86 -26.65
N MET A 219 -46.10 -12.86 -27.08
CA MET A 219 -46.32 -12.15 -28.35
C MET A 219 -45.95 -12.98 -29.58
N ASN A 220 -44.98 -13.87 -29.49
CA ASN A 220 -44.55 -14.75 -30.59
C ASN A 220 -45.25 -16.12 -30.60
N GLY A 221 -46.00 -16.46 -29.53
CA GLY A 221 -46.74 -17.71 -29.37
C GLY A 221 -48.23 -17.63 -29.73
N LEU A 222 -48.69 -16.46 -30.17
CA LEU A 222 -49.97 -16.20 -30.87
C LEU A 222 -49.68 -15.97 -32.35
#